data_AF-A0AAD9V6Q9-F1
#
_entry.id   AF-A0AAD9V6Q9-F1
#
_cell.length_a   1.000
_cell.length_b   1.000
_cell.length_c   1.000
_cell.angle_alpha   90.00
_cell.angle_beta   90.00
_cell.angle_gamma   90.00
#
_symmetry.space_group_name_H-M   'P 1'
#
loop_
_entity.id
_entity.type
_entity.pdbx_description
1 polymer ?
#
loop_
_entity_poly.entity_id
_entity_poly.type
_entity_poly.pdbx_seq_one_letter_code
_entity_poly.pdbx_strand_id
1 'polypeptide(L)'
;MQSSPGKENELPLNASAIVGNLWEDDVQHQTTSTETDSRTDLSSILSQVDREFLTLTRRETNSVLRSRGYLGMSTLNFSEIMKEIQTLCPTVFAILSQMILLDQNPGKRTAPLALLYGLIVFQRCHEMSLIQRVNTVLLTEGDASQELVDQLHKYGFCLSKTMKYTIQDEIAQHFLDHAVELLEQGRKFVLVLDNIDWDVRVHDMRSDHQNKSVHAVATSIVFNRVSSDHLPDDKPKKNLADCNLKDLLMLTDEEKRCTRERYKIFLGRILCEWFPAFDFFKEILPSRTPCQYQLEMNFKSAVVTLPVLLKDEKKIC
;
A
#
# COMPACT_ATOMS: atom_id res chain seq x y z
N MET A 1 -58.48 -11.25 -21.80
CA MET A 1 -57.90 -12.59 -22.01
C MET A 1 -56.59 -12.62 -21.23
N GLN A 2 -56.59 -12.77 -19.90
CA GLN A 2 -56.77 -14.02 -19.12
C GLN A 2 -55.86 -15.16 -19.59
N SER A 3 -54.69 -15.30 -18.93
CA SER A 3 -54.23 -16.53 -18.28
C SER A 3 -53.04 -16.23 -17.36
N SER A 4 -53.29 -16.25 -16.04
CA SER A 4 -52.28 -16.30 -14.97
C SER A 4 -51.87 -17.78 -14.69
N PRO A 5 -51.19 -18.13 -13.59
CA PRO A 5 -49.72 -18.18 -13.46
C PRO A 5 -49.19 -19.56 -13.00
N GLY A 6 -47.93 -19.88 -13.31
CA GLY A 6 -47.23 -21.04 -12.74
C GLY A 6 -46.45 -20.67 -11.49
N LYS A 7 -46.78 -21.30 -10.36
CA LYS A 7 -46.20 -21.13 -9.03
C LYS A 7 -45.06 -22.14 -8.77
N GLU A 8 -44.14 -21.69 -7.90
CA GLU A 8 -43.39 -22.46 -6.87
C GLU A 8 -42.23 -23.39 -7.33
N ASN A 9 -41.01 -23.06 -6.90
CA ASN A 9 -40.36 -23.73 -5.77
C ASN A 9 -39.03 -23.07 -5.36
N GLU A 10 -39.03 -22.45 -4.18
CA GLU A 10 -37.85 -22.25 -3.34
C GLU A 10 -37.38 -23.62 -2.81
N LEU A 11 -36.07 -23.90 -2.83
CA LEU A 11 -35.44 -24.89 -1.95
C LEU A 11 -33.99 -24.47 -1.63
N PRO A 12 -33.45 -24.86 -0.45
CA PRO A 12 -32.48 -24.08 0.32
C PRO A 12 -31.01 -24.41 0.00
N LEU A 13 -30.13 -23.47 0.39
CA LEU A 13 -28.70 -23.71 0.55
C LEU A 13 -28.47 -24.88 1.51
N ASN A 14 -27.76 -25.91 1.05
CA ASN A 14 -27.10 -26.86 1.93
C ASN A 14 -25.66 -27.07 1.45
N ALA A 15 -24.72 -26.56 2.24
CA ALA A 15 -23.28 -26.68 2.04
C ALA A 15 -22.83 -28.10 2.41
N SER A 16 -22.82 -29.00 1.42
CA SER A 16 -22.29 -30.37 1.57
C SER A 16 -21.95 -31.06 0.24
N ALA A 17 -22.38 -30.55 -0.91
CA ALA A 17 -22.38 -31.32 -2.17
C ALA A 17 -21.25 -30.98 -3.18
N ILE A 18 -20.03 -30.68 -2.75
CA ILE A 18 -18.87 -30.54 -3.67
C ILE A 18 -17.68 -31.36 -3.15
N VAL A 19 -17.89 -32.63 -2.83
CA VAL A 19 -16.84 -33.68 -2.88
C VAL A 19 -17.55 -35.01 -3.14
N GLY A 20 -17.51 -35.49 -4.38
CA GLY A 20 -18.06 -36.79 -4.74
C GLY A 20 -18.34 -36.83 -6.22
N ASN A 21 -17.80 -37.84 -6.88
CA ASN A 21 -17.98 -38.18 -8.29
C ASN A 21 -16.89 -37.67 -9.22
N LEU A 22 -15.67 -38.15 -8.96
CA LEU A 22 -14.83 -38.72 -10.02
C LEU A 22 -14.11 -39.90 -9.34
N TRP A 23 -13.94 -41.02 -10.04
CA TRP A 23 -13.36 -42.29 -9.55
C TRP A 23 -14.32 -43.25 -8.83
N GLU A 24 -15.37 -43.69 -9.53
CA GLU A 24 -15.86 -45.06 -9.37
C GLU A 24 -15.82 -45.70 -10.76
N ASP A 25 -14.77 -46.48 -11.01
CA ASP A 25 -14.87 -47.78 -11.68
C ASP A 25 -13.50 -48.48 -11.59
N ASP A 26 -13.57 -49.77 -11.26
CA ASP A 26 -12.51 -50.77 -11.21
C ASP A 26 -11.45 -50.66 -10.11
N VAL A 27 -11.65 -51.42 -9.02
CA VAL A 27 -10.84 -52.60 -8.65
C VAL A 27 -11.44 -53.20 -7.37
N GLN A 28 -12.18 -54.30 -7.51
CA GLN A 28 -12.38 -55.25 -6.42
C GLN A 28 -11.10 -56.10 -6.31
N HIS A 29 -10.36 -56.00 -5.20
CA HIS A 29 -9.77 -57.13 -4.46
C HIS A 29 -8.88 -56.67 -3.29
N GLN A 30 -9.25 -57.10 -2.07
CA GLN A 30 -8.40 -57.36 -0.88
C GLN A 30 -7.51 -56.24 -0.31
N THR A 31 -8.02 -55.47 0.67
CA THR A 31 -7.22 -54.83 1.76
C THR A 31 -8.10 -54.46 2.96
N THR A 32 -8.42 -55.39 3.86
CA THR A 32 -9.22 -55.12 5.07
C THR A 32 -8.39 -55.00 6.35
N SER A 33 -7.15 -54.52 6.29
CA SER A 33 -6.33 -54.35 7.52
C SER A 33 -5.43 -53.10 7.53
N THR A 34 -5.14 -52.50 6.36
CA THR A 34 -4.33 -51.27 6.23
C THR A 34 -5.17 -50.00 6.10
N GLU A 35 -6.43 -50.09 5.65
CA GLU A 35 -7.30 -48.93 5.46
C GLU A 35 -7.84 -48.34 6.77
N THR A 36 -8.00 -49.15 7.81
CA THR A 36 -8.51 -48.71 9.12
C THR A 36 -7.49 -47.91 9.92
N ASP A 37 -6.21 -48.27 9.88
CA ASP A 37 -5.14 -47.51 10.56
C ASP A 37 -4.93 -46.15 9.88
N SER A 38 -4.86 -46.12 8.55
CA SER A 38 -4.67 -44.86 7.79
C SER A 38 -5.82 -43.85 7.97
N ARG A 39 -7.06 -44.32 8.09
CA ARG A 39 -8.23 -43.48 8.40
C ARG A 39 -8.20 -42.91 9.83
N THR A 40 -7.72 -43.70 10.78
CA THR A 40 -7.62 -43.26 12.19
C THR A 40 -6.53 -42.21 12.35
N ASP A 41 -5.39 -42.38 11.66
CA ASP A 41 -4.30 -41.41 11.63
C ASP A 41 -4.69 -40.09 10.96
N LEU A 42 -5.39 -40.14 9.81
CA LEU A 42 -5.86 -38.93 9.12
C LEU A 42 -6.86 -38.13 9.99
N SER A 43 -7.74 -38.83 10.70
CA SER A 43 -8.71 -38.19 11.60
C SER A 43 -8.05 -37.50 12.80
N SER A 44 -6.95 -38.06 13.30
CA SER A 44 -6.15 -37.49 14.38
C SER A 44 -5.43 -36.21 13.94
N ILE A 45 -4.83 -36.23 12.74
CA ILE A 45 -4.15 -35.07 12.12
C ILE A 45 -5.15 -33.93 11.87
N LEU A 46 -6.31 -34.22 11.30
CA LEU A 46 -7.36 -33.21 11.08
C LEU A 46 -7.83 -32.58 12.40
N SER A 47 -8.04 -33.40 13.43
CA SER A 47 -8.40 -32.91 14.77
C SER A 47 -7.33 -32.02 15.40
N GLN A 48 -6.05 -32.30 15.12
CA GLN A 48 -4.94 -31.47 15.58
C GLN A 48 -4.90 -30.12 14.84
N VAL A 49 -5.08 -30.13 13.51
CA VAL A 49 -5.16 -28.91 12.69
C VAL A 49 -6.32 -28.01 13.14
N ASP A 50 -7.49 -28.58 13.42
CA ASP A 50 -8.63 -27.79 13.88
C ASP A 50 -8.39 -27.18 15.27
N ARG A 51 -7.71 -27.88 16.18
CA ARG A 51 -7.32 -27.33 17.49
C ARG A 51 -6.34 -26.17 17.37
N GLU A 52 -5.35 -26.27 16.47
CA GLU A 52 -4.38 -25.20 16.20
C GLU A 52 -5.10 -23.94 15.69
N PHE A 53 -5.98 -24.08 14.70
CA PHE A 53 -6.76 -22.95 14.19
C PHE A 53 -7.77 -22.40 15.20
N LEU A 54 -8.42 -23.24 16.01
CA LEU A 54 -9.30 -22.77 17.09
C LEU A 54 -8.55 -21.96 18.15
N THR A 55 -7.28 -22.28 18.39
CA THR A 55 -6.43 -21.53 19.31
C THR A 55 -6.02 -20.19 18.69
N LEU A 56 -5.57 -20.19 17.43
CA LEU A 56 -5.20 -18.98 16.67
C LEU A 56 -6.37 -17.99 16.52
N THR A 57 -7.57 -18.50 16.27
CA THR A 57 -8.78 -17.69 16.02
C THR A 57 -9.33 -17.02 17.29
N ARG A 58 -8.80 -17.31 18.47
CA ARG A 58 -9.15 -16.58 19.70
C ARG A 58 -8.66 -15.13 19.63
N ARG A 59 -9.49 -14.19 20.10
CA ARG A 59 -9.16 -12.76 20.13
C ARG A 59 -8.00 -12.43 21.07
N GLU A 60 -7.76 -13.28 22.07
CA GLU A 60 -6.63 -13.16 23.00
C GLU A 60 -5.28 -13.45 22.34
N THR A 61 -5.28 -14.15 21.21
CA THR A 61 -4.07 -14.47 20.46
C THR A 61 -3.72 -13.31 19.54
N ASN A 62 -2.62 -12.65 19.84
CA ASN A 62 -2.04 -11.57 19.02
C ASN A 62 -1.45 -12.13 17.72
N SER A 63 -2.31 -12.40 16.74
CA SER A 63 -1.89 -12.76 15.38
C SER A 63 -1.53 -11.52 14.56
N VAL A 64 -0.43 -11.60 13.82
CA VAL A 64 0.04 -10.61 12.85
C VAL A 64 -1.03 -10.36 11.78
N LEU A 65 -1.78 -11.40 11.39
CA LEU A 65 -2.84 -11.31 10.38
C LEU A 65 -4.06 -10.48 10.80
N ARG A 66 -4.22 -10.20 12.10
CA ARG A 66 -5.28 -9.31 12.62
C ARG A 66 -4.95 -7.83 12.52
N SER A 67 -3.71 -7.47 12.20
CA SER A 67 -3.32 -6.07 12.10
C SER A 67 -4.12 -5.35 11.00
N ARG A 68 -4.62 -4.15 11.33
CA ARG A 68 -5.50 -3.34 10.48
C ARG A 68 -4.94 -1.95 10.27
N GLY A 69 -5.58 -1.20 9.37
CA GLY A 69 -5.18 0.16 9.02
C GLY A 69 -3.84 0.22 8.28
N TYR A 70 -3.38 1.45 8.07
CA TYR A 70 -2.15 1.72 7.32
C TYR A 70 -0.91 1.06 7.95
N LEU A 71 -0.76 1.12 9.28
CA LEU A 71 0.44 0.60 9.95
C LEU A 71 0.58 -0.92 9.78
N GLY A 72 -0.51 -1.68 9.90
CA GLY A 72 -0.48 -3.13 9.68
C GLY A 72 -0.14 -3.49 8.23
N MET A 73 -0.74 -2.79 7.27
CA MET A 73 -0.51 -3.05 5.84
C MET A 73 0.90 -2.66 5.38
N SER A 74 1.43 -1.53 5.86
CA SER A 74 2.76 -1.02 5.48
C SER A 74 3.92 -1.78 6.10
N THR A 75 3.69 -2.47 7.22
CA THR A 75 4.71 -3.27 7.92
C THR A 75 4.64 -4.77 7.60
N LEU A 76 3.85 -5.17 6.60
CA LEU A 76 3.70 -6.57 6.19
C LEU A 76 5.07 -7.24 5.98
N ASN A 77 5.38 -8.21 6.84
CA ASN A 77 6.61 -8.98 6.75
C ASN A 77 6.31 -10.48 6.72
N PHE A 78 6.61 -11.12 5.59
CA PHE A 78 6.40 -12.55 5.43
C PHE A 78 7.21 -13.39 6.43
N SER A 79 8.34 -12.90 6.94
CA SER A 79 9.13 -13.60 7.97
C SER A 79 8.38 -13.71 9.30
N GLU A 80 7.60 -12.69 9.67
CA GLU A 80 6.82 -12.71 10.91
C GLU A 80 5.63 -13.65 10.81
N ILE A 81 4.96 -13.67 9.65
CA ILE A 81 3.89 -14.63 9.36
C ILE A 81 4.43 -16.06 9.38
N MET A 82 5.65 -16.28 8.87
CA MET A 82 6.30 -17.58 8.92
C MET A 82 6.66 -18.02 10.34
N LYS A 83 7.06 -17.09 11.22
CA LYS A 83 7.27 -17.41 12.64
C LYS A 83 5.94 -17.75 13.33
N GLU A 84 4.87 -17.04 12.99
CA GLU A 84 3.54 -17.31 13.53
C GLU A 84 3.07 -18.72 13.17
N ILE A 85 3.12 -19.11 11.89
CA ILE A 85 2.67 -20.45 11.48
C ILE A 85 3.52 -21.56 12.12
N GLN A 86 4.83 -21.35 12.26
CA GLN A 86 5.72 -22.33 12.90
C GLN A 86 5.46 -22.50 14.40
N THR A 87 5.02 -21.45 15.08
CA THR A 87 4.83 -21.45 16.54
C THR A 87 3.41 -21.83 16.94
N LEU A 88 2.39 -21.32 16.23
CA LEU A 88 0.99 -21.50 16.57
C LEU A 88 0.30 -22.63 15.79
N CYS A 89 0.78 -22.95 14.58
CA CYS A 89 0.18 -23.98 13.73
C CYS A 89 1.24 -24.92 13.12
N PRO A 90 2.06 -25.61 13.94
CA PRO A 90 3.18 -26.42 13.46
C PRO A 90 2.76 -27.58 12.56
N THR A 91 1.58 -28.18 12.80
CA THR A 91 1.06 -29.28 11.97
C THR A 91 0.68 -28.76 10.59
N VAL A 92 0.01 -27.60 10.53
CA VAL A 92 -0.33 -26.92 9.28
C VAL A 92 0.93 -26.53 8.51
N PHE A 93 1.93 -25.99 9.20
CA PHE A 93 3.21 -25.63 8.59
C PHE A 93 3.90 -26.84 7.96
N ALA A 94 3.94 -27.99 8.65
CA ALA A 94 4.55 -29.21 8.14
C ALA A 94 3.86 -29.70 6.85
N ILE A 95 2.53 -29.72 6.84
CA ILE A 95 1.74 -30.12 5.66
C ILE A 95 1.99 -29.16 4.49
N LEU A 96 1.82 -27.85 4.70
CA LEU A 96 1.99 -26.86 3.63
C LEU A 96 3.42 -26.83 3.08
N SER A 97 4.42 -26.99 3.94
CA SER A 97 5.83 -27.03 3.54
C SER A 97 6.19 -28.27 2.73
N GLN A 98 5.52 -29.40 2.96
CA GLN A 98 5.68 -30.61 2.14
C GLN A 98 4.97 -30.49 0.80
N MET A 99 3.79 -29.84 0.76
CA MET A 99 3.03 -29.63 -0.47
C MET A 99 3.70 -28.63 -1.42
N ILE A 100 4.34 -27.59 -0.88
CA ILE A 100 5.08 -26.60 -1.68
C ILE A 100 6.49 -27.15 -2.00
N LEU A 101 6.56 -27.96 -3.07
CA LEU A 101 7.83 -28.45 -3.66
C LEU A 101 8.62 -27.35 -4.42
N LEU A 102 8.37 -26.07 -4.13
CA LEU A 102 8.92 -24.95 -4.90
C LEU A 102 10.35 -24.63 -4.46
N ASP A 103 11.34 -25.17 -5.17
CA ASP A 103 12.76 -24.74 -5.23
C ASP A 103 13.54 -24.81 -3.90
N GLN A 104 14.82 -25.23 -3.88
CA GLN A 104 15.58 -25.37 -2.61
C GLN A 104 15.86 -24.02 -1.91
N ASN A 105 15.56 -22.90 -2.57
CA ASN A 105 15.82 -21.58 -2.03
C ASN A 105 14.73 -21.14 -1.02
N PRO A 106 15.05 -21.01 0.29
CA PRO A 106 14.08 -20.67 1.32
C PRO A 106 13.40 -19.32 1.09
N GLY A 107 14.06 -18.35 0.45
CA GLY A 107 13.49 -17.03 0.19
C GLY A 107 12.32 -17.03 -0.80
N LYS A 108 12.25 -18.02 -1.71
CA LYS A 108 11.16 -18.13 -2.69
C LYS A 108 9.93 -18.85 -2.14
N ARG A 109 10.07 -19.61 -1.04
CA ARG A 109 8.97 -20.37 -0.41
C ARG A 109 8.15 -19.54 0.57
N THR A 110 8.76 -18.52 1.16
CA THR A 110 8.17 -17.71 2.24
C THR A 110 6.85 -17.05 1.83
N ALA A 111 6.82 -16.36 0.69
CA ALA A 111 5.62 -15.64 0.26
C ALA A 111 4.46 -16.56 -0.15
N PRO A 112 4.67 -17.65 -0.94
CA PRO A 112 3.60 -18.62 -1.22
C PRO A 112 3.04 -19.30 0.04
N LEU A 113 3.90 -19.69 0.99
CA LEU A 113 3.46 -20.30 2.25
C LEU A 113 2.63 -19.32 3.09
N ALA A 114 3.09 -18.09 3.23
CA ALA A 114 2.37 -17.05 3.95
C ALA A 114 1.02 -16.73 3.30
N LEU A 115 0.95 -16.72 1.97
CA LEU A 115 -0.30 -16.52 1.23
C LEU A 115 -1.28 -17.67 1.50
N LEU A 116 -0.88 -18.93 1.33
CA LEU A 116 -1.75 -20.08 1.59
C LEU A 116 -2.27 -20.09 3.02
N TYR A 117 -1.39 -19.82 3.98
CA TYR A 117 -1.77 -19.67 5.38
C TYR A 117 -2.82 -18.56 5.56
N GLY A 118 -2.58 -17.38 4.98
CA GLY A 118 -3.53 -16.27 5.00
C GLY A 118 -4.88 -16.59 4.38
N LEU A 119 -4.93 -17.38 3.30
CA LEU A 119 -6.18 -17.82 2.68
C LEU A 119 -6.98 -18.75 3.61
N ILE A 120 -6.30 -19.78 4.15
CA ILE A 120 -6.93 -20.77 5.03
C ILE A 120 -7.46 -20.10 6.30
N VAL A 121 -6.65 -19.23 6.91
CA VAL A 121 -7.02 -18.51 8.13
C VAL A 121 -8.16 -17.54 7.87
N PHE A 122 -8.15 -16.83 6.74
CA PHE A 122 -9.22 -15.89 6.39
C PHE A 122 -10.57 -16.58 6.16
N GLN A 123 -10.59 -17.76 5.54
CA GLN A 123 -11.81 -18.56 5.38
C GLN A 123 -12.41 -18.98 6.73
N ARG A 124 -11.58 -19.15 7.77
CA ARG A 124 -12.04 -19.48 9.12
C ARG A 124 -12.41 -18.24 9.95
N CYS A 125 -11.68 -17.14 9.79
CA CYS A 125 -11.91 -15.91 10.53
C CYS A 125 -11.57 -14.67 9.68
N HIS A 126 -12.61 -13.98 9.23
CA HIS A 126 -12.48 -12.77 8.41
C HIS A 126 -11.79 -11.59 9.10
N GLU A 127 -11.67 -11.61 10.44
CA GLU A 127 -10.91 -10.58 11.17
C GLU A 127 -9.41 -10.65 10.87
N MET A 128 -8.89 -11.83 10.51
CA MET A 128 -7.51 -12.08 10.12
C MET A 128 -7.35 -11.90 8.60
N SER A 129 -7.42 -10.65 8.16
CA SER A 129 -7.50 -10.28 6.74
C SER A 129 -6.35 -9.42 6.24
N LEU A 130 -5.22 -9.35 6.95
CA LEU A 130 -4.08 -8.52 6.55
C LEU A 130 -3.66 -8.75 5.09
N ILE A 131 -3.45 -10.01 4.70
CA ILE A 131 -3.03 -10.37 3.33
C ILE A 131 -4.12 -9.98 2.32
N GLN A 132 -5.38 -10.24 2.63
CA GLN A 132 -6.51 -9.88 1.76
C GLN A 132 -6.62 -8.37 1.59
N ARG A 133 -6.40 -7.59 2.66
CA ARG A 133 -6.40 -6.12 2.62
C ARG A 133 -5.27 -5.60 1.73
N VAL A 134 -4.05 -6.08 1.91
CA VAL A 134 -2.90 -5.71 1.06
C VAL A 134 -3.15 -6.08 -0.40
N ASN A 135 -3.62 -7.29 -0.69
CA ASN A 135 -3.97 -7.69 -2.05
C ASN A 135 -5.08 -6.81 -2.65
N THR A 136 -6.06 -6.39 -1.85
CA THR A 136 -7.13 -5.48 -2.31
C THR A 136 -6.56 -4.13 -2.73
N VAL A 137 -5.57 -3.60 -2.00
CA VAL A 137 -4.87 -2.36 -2.35
C VAL A 137 -4.09 -2.55 -3.66
N LEU A 138 -3.33 -3.64 -3.80
CA LEU A 138 -2.54 -3.92 -5.00
C LEU A 138 -3.41 -4.09 -6.25
N LEU A 139 -4.52 -4.82 -6.14
CA LEU A 139 -5.48 -4.99 -7.25
C LEU A 139 -6.16 -3.68 -7.62
N THR A 140 -6.43 -2.83 -6.62
CA THR A 140 -7.02 -1.51 -6.82
C THR A 140 -6.06 -0.56 -7.54
N GLU A 141 -4.78 -0.55 -7.15
CA GLU A 141 -3.75 0.27 -7.78
C GLU A 141 -3.44 -0.21 -9.20
N GLY A 142 -3.43 -1.53 -9.42
CA GLY A 142 -3.22 -2.13 -10.73
C GLY A 142 -4.42 -2.08 -11.69
N ASP A 143 -5.47 -1.31 -11.33
CA ASP A 143 -6.71 -1.15 -12.11
C ASP A 143 -7.33 -2.49 -12.55
N ALA A 144 -7.35 -3.48 -11.64
CA ALA A 144 -7.90 -4.79 -11.93
C ALA A 144 -9.40 -4.71 -12.25
N SER A 145 -9.82 -5.41 -13.32
CA SER A 145 -11.24 -5.51 -13.71
C SER A 145 -12.12 -6.01 -12.57
N GLN A 146 -13.39 -5.59 -12.57
CA GLN A 146 -14.34 -5.96 -11.52
C GLN A 146 -14.56 -7.47 -11.48
N GLU A 147 -14.64 -8.10 -12.66
CA GLU A 147 -14.82 -9.53 -12.82
C GLU A 147 -13.65 -10.30 -12.17
N LEU A 148 -12.41 -9.83 -12.36
CA LEU A 148 -11.23 -10.44 -11.74
C LEU A 148 -11.27 -10.33 -10.22
N VAL A 149 -11.59 -9.14 -9.69
CA VAL A 149 -11.70 -8.92 -8.23
C VAL A 149 -12.78 -9.81 -7.62
N ASP A 150 -13.94 -9.93 -8.27
CA ASP A 150 -15.03 -10.78 -7.79
C ASP A 150 -14.66 -12.27 -7.82
N GLN A 151 -13.90 -12.72 -8.84
CA GLN A 151 -13.40 -14.09 -8.88
C GLN A 151 -12.36 -14.34 -7.78
N LEU A 152 -11.39 -13.45 -7.58
CA LEU A 152 -10.37 -13.58 -6.54
C LEU A 152 -10.96 -13.50 -5.12
N HIS A 153 -11.99 -12.69 -4.94
CA HIS A 153 -12.73 -12.60 -3.67
C HIS A 153 -13.40 -13.93 -3.31
N LYS A 154 -13.99 -14.66 -4.28
CA LYS A 154 -14.58 -16.00 -4.04
C LYS A 154 -13.56 -17.00 -3.50
N TYR A 155 -12.31 -16.90 -3.93
CA TYR A 155 -11.22 -17.75 -3.42
C TYR A 155 -10.62 -17.25 -2.09
N GLY A 156 -11.10 -16.12 -1.56
CA GLY A 156 -10.58 -15.52 -0.32
C GLY A 156 -9.24 -14.81 -0.49
N PHE A 157 -8.84 -14.48 -1.72
CA PHE A 157 -7.56 -13.84 -2.04
C PHE A 157 -7.54 -12.34 -1.73
N CYS A 158 -8.67 -11.68 -1.88
CA CYS A 158 -8.86 -10.27 -1.56
C CYS A 158 -10.21 -10.04 -0.88
N LEU A 159 -10.40 -8.85 -0.32
CA LEU A 159 -11.69 -8.42 0.20
C LEU A 159 -12.63 -8.06 -0.95
N SER A 160 -13.91 -7.92 -0.62
CA SER A 160 -14.91 -7.52 -1.60
C SER A 160 -14.62 -6.11 -2.11
N LYS A 161 -15.09 -5.82 -3.32
CA LYS A 161 -14.96 -4.51 -3.96
C LYS A 161 -15.47 -3.36 -3.08
N THR A 162 -16.54 -3.56 -2.32
CA THR A 162 -17.10 -2.53 -1.43
C THR A 162 -16.12 -2.12 -0.33
N MET A 163 -15.26 -3.04 0.11
CA MET A 163 -14.24 -2.77 1.14
C MET A 163 -13.08 -1.94 0.63
N LYS A 164 -12.89 -1.81 -0.70
CA LYS A 164 -11.88 -0.92 -1.29
C LYS A 164 -11.94 0.48 -0.71
N TYR A 165 -13.13 1.09 -0.70
CA TYR A 165 -13.31 2.46 -0.23
C TYR A 165 -13.01 2.58 1.26
N THR A 166 -13.47 1.63 2.08
CA THR A 166 -13.15 1.60 3.51
C THR A 166 -11.66 1.52 3.77
N ILE A 167 -10.92 0.70 3.01
CA ILE A 167 -9.46 0.59 3.14
C ILE A 167 -8.78 1.90 2.71
N GLN A 168 -9.25 2.52 1.63
CA GLN A 168 -8.73 3.80 1.16
C GLN A 168 -8.97 4.91 2.20
N ASP A 169 -10.15 4.94 2.83
CA ASP A 169 -10.48 5.88 3.89
C ASP A 169 -9.60 5.67 5.13
N GLU A 170 -9.39 4.41 5.56
CA GLU A 170 -8.49 4.08 6.67
C GLU A 170 -7.05 4.55 6.40
N ILE A 171 -6.57 4.39 5.15
CA ILE A 171 -5.25 4.86 4.74
C ILE A 171 -5.19 6.38 4.73
N ALA A 172 -6.21 7.04 4.16
CA ALA A 172 -6.29 8.49 4.09
C ALA A 172 -6.31 9.12 5.49
N GLN A 173 -7.10 8.54 6.41
CA GLN A 173 -7.19 9.02 7.80
C GLN A 173 -5.82 9.00 8.49
N HIS A 174 -5.04 7.94 8.32
CA HIS A 174 -3.69 7.86 8.90
C HIS A 174 -2.77 9.01 8.43
N PHE A 175 -2.84 9.38 7.15
CA PHE A 175 -2.04 10.51 6.65
C PHE A 175 -2.51 11.85 7.20
N LEU A 176 -3.81 12.02 7.44
CA LEU A 176 -4.36 13.21 8.09
C LEU A 176 -3.97 13.26 9.57
N ASP A 177 -4.04 12.14 10.28
CA ASP A 177 -3.62 12.05 11.69
C ASP A 177 -2.14 12.42 11.81
N HIS A 178 -1.28 11.93 10.90
CA HIS A 178 0.12 12.32 10.86
C HIS A 178 0.32 13.82 10.59
N ALA A 179 -0.50 14.43 9.72
CA ALA A 179 -0.45 15.87 9.51
C ALA A 179 -0.82 16.64 10.81
N VAL A 180 -1.80 16.17 11.56
CA VAL A 180 -2.18 16.75 12.86
C VAL A 180 -1.03 16.63 13.87
N GLU A 181 -0.37 15.48 13.96
CA GLU A 181 0.81 15.31 14.83
C GLU A 181 1.93 16.31 14.49
N LEU A 182 2.17 16.55 13.20
CA LEU A 182 3.19 17.52 12.76
C LEU A 182 2.79 18.96 13.12
N LEU A 183 1.50 19.28 13.11
CA LEU A 183 0.98 20.58 13.57
C LEU A 183 1.13 20.74 15.08
N GLU A 184 0.84 19.70 15.86
CA GLU A 184 1.00 19.70 17.32
C GLU A 184 2.48 19.86 17.73
N GLN A 185 3.42 19.35 16.91
CA GLN A 185 4.86 19.60 17.05
C GLN A 185 5.28 21.04 16.71
N GLY A 186 4.35 21.91 16.30
CA GLY A 186 4.62 23.30 15.95
C GLY A 186 5.22 23.50 14.56
N ARG A 187 5.16 22.50 13.66
CA ARG A 187 5.72 22.65 12.31
C ARG A 187 4.79 23.49 11.44
N LYS A 188 5.36 24.49 10.78
CA LYS A 188 4.67 25.26 9.74
C LYS A 188 4.58 24.45 8.44
N PHE A 189 3.55 24.72 7.65
CA PHE A 189 3.32 24.06 6.37
C PHE A 189 2.91 25.05 5.28
N VAL A 190 3.00 24.59 4.04
CA VAL A 190 2.51 25.29 2.85
C VAL A 190 1.55 24.36 2.13
N LEU A 191 0.44 24.91 1.62
CA LEU A 191 -0.45 24.21 0.71
C LEU A 191 0.06 24.41 -0.72
N VAL A 192 0.29 23.31 -1.40
CA VAL A 192 0.61 23.28 -2.83
C VAL A 192 -0.61 22.77 -3.56
N LEU A 193 -1.07 23.55 -4.53
CA LEU A 193 -2.20 23.22 -5.38
C LEU A 193 -1.70 22.96 -6.80
N ASP A 194 -2.26 21.96 -7.46
CA ASP A 194 -2.02 21.65 -8.85
C ASP A 194 -3.35 21.44 -9.60
N ASN A 195 -3.40 21.88 -10.85
CA ASN A 195 -4.59 21.79 -11.68
C ASN A 195 -4.66 20.46 -12.41
N ILE A 196 -5.80 19.80 -12.30
CA ILE A 196 -6.12 18.57 -13.03
C ILE A 196 -7.28 18.88 -13.96
N ASP A 197 -6.96 19.05 -15.23
CA ASP A 197 -7.92 19.30 -16.29
C ASP A 197 -8.00 18.10 -17.23
N TRP A 198 -9.21 17.63 -17.53
CA TRP A 198 -9.43 16.60 -18.55
C TRP A 198 -10.72 16.79 -19.32
N ASP A 199 -10.71 16.37 -20.58
CA ASP A 199 -11.90 16.37 -21.43
C ASP A 199 -12.60 15.02 -21.41
N VAL A 200 -13.87 15.02 -21.00
CA VAL A 200 -14.78 13.90 -21.20
C VAL A 200 -15.44 14.07 -22.56
N ARG A 201 -14.97 13.29 -23.54
CA ARG A 201 -15.49 13.28 -24.90
C ARG A 201 -16.68 12.32 -25.02
N VAL A 202 -17.72 12.80 -25.68
CA VAL A 202 -18.91 12.02 -26.01
C VAL A 202 -18.71 11.38 -27.39
N HIS A 203 -19.17 10.15 -27.58
CA HIS A 203 -19.08 9.46 -28.88
C HIS A 203 -19.98 10.11 -29.95
N ASP A 204 -21.22 10.47 -29.59
CA ASP A 204 -22.19 11.15 -30.44
C ASP A 204 -22.63 12.47 -29.79
N MET A 205 -22.22 13.59 -30.37
CA MET A 205 -22.41 14.92 -29.79
C MET A 205 -23.79 15.48 -30.16
N ARG A 206 -24.64 15.72 -29.16
CA ARG A 206 -26.01 16.23 -29.33
C ARG A 206 -26.19 17.55 -28.59
N SER A 207 -27.19 18.36 -28.94
CA SER A 207 -27.43 19.66 -28.30
C SER A 207 -27.56 19.58 -26.77
N ASP A 208 -28.09 18.47 -26.25
CA ASP A 208 -28.25 18.15 -24.83
C ASP A 208 -27.09 17.34 -24.23
N HIS A 209 -26.16 16.85 -25.07
CA HIS A 209 -25.05 16.00 -24.66
C HIS A 209 -23.76 16.38 -25.39
N GLN A 210 -23.00 17.29 -24.78
CA GLN A 210 -21.76 17.85 -25.30
C GLN A 210 -20.53 17.31 -24.57
N ASN A 211 -19.35 17.49 -25.18
CA ASN A 211 -18.07 17.28 -24.50
C ASN A 211 -17.99 18.16 -23.24
N LYS A 212 -17.41 17.62 -22.17
CA LYS A 212 -17.26 18.33 -20.90
C LYS A 212 -15.79 18.44 -20.56
N SER A 213 -15.31 19.67 -20.44
CA SER A 213 -14.03 19.96 -19.76
C SER A 213 -14.28 19.90 -18.27
N VAL A 214 -13.60 18.97 -17.58
CA VAL A 214 -13.67 18.82 -16.13
C VAL A 214 -12.41 19.43 -15.54
N HIS A 215 -12.62 20.29 -14.54
CA HIS A 215 -11.57 21.00 -13.81
C HIS A 215 -11.58 20.52 -12.36
N ALA A 216 -10.45 20.00 -11.91
CA ALA A 216 -10.24 19.60 -10.53
C ALA A 216 -8.89 20.11 -10.01
N VAL A 217 -8.73 20.11 -8.70
CA VAL A 217 -7.51 20.56 -8.04
C VAL A 217 -6.99 19.46 -7.12
N ALA A 218 -5.71 19.13 -7.28
CA ALA A 218 -4.98 18.32 -6.32
C ALA A 218 -4.29 19.24 -5.31
N THR A 219 -4.49 18.96 -4.03
CA THR A 219 -3.86 19.73 -2.95
C THR A 219 -2.94 18.83 -2.16
N SER A 220 -1.75 19.34 -1.80
CA SER A 220 -0.83 18.68 -0.90
C SER A 220 -0.36 19.64 0.20
N ILE A 221 -0.23 19.13 1.41
CA ILE A 221 0.39 19.82 2.54
C ILE A 221 1.88 19.48 2.53
N VAL A 222 2.73 20.50 2.50
CA VAL A 222 4.19 20.34 2.59
C VAL A 222 4.67 21.00 3.88
N PHE A 223 5.19 20.19 4.81
CA PHE A 223 5.72 20.72 6.06
C PHE A 223 7.15 21.25 5.90
N ASN A 224 7.40 22.40 6.50
CA ASN A 224 8.72 23.02 6.52
C ASN A 224 9.67 22.18 7.39
N ARG A 225 10.85 21.87 6.86
CA ARG A 225 11.90 21.15 7.60
C ARG A 225 12.63 22.06 8.59
N VAL A 226 12.69 23.35 8.29
CA VAL A 226 13.37 24.37 9.07
C VAL A 226 12.34 25.42 9.49
N SER A 227 12.32 25.78 10.77
CA SER A 227 11.46 26.86 11.23
C SER A 227 11.93 28.21 10.67
N SER A 228 10.99 28.98 10.15
CA SER A 228 11.20 30.36 9.68
C SER A 228 10.99 31.41 10.78
N ASP A 229 10.82 31.02 12.05
CA ASP A 229 10.52 31.97 13.14
C ASP A 229 11.63 33.00 13.40
N HIS A 230 12.86 32.65 13.01
CA HIS A 230 14.01 33.55 13.09
C HIS A 230 14.06 34.58 11.95
N LEU A 231 13.19 34.45 10.95
CA LEU A 231 13.11 35.39 9.83
C LEU A 231 12.15 36.54 10.20
N PRO A 232 12.51 37.79 9.86
CA PRO A 232 11.68 38.94 10.16
C PRO A 232 10.38 38.91 9.32
N ASP A 233 9.23 39.03 9.99
CA ASP A 233 7.89 39.10 9.38
C ASP A 233 7.20 40.46 9.63
N ASP A 234 7.92 41.41 10.24
CA ASP A 234 7.28 42.57 10.85
C ASP A 234 6.75 43.59 9.82
N LYS A 235 7.40 43.71 8.64
CA LYS A 235 7.05 44.69 7.59
C LYS A 235 7.48 44.28 6.17
N PRO A 236 6.76 44.72 5.12
CA PRO A 236 7.25 44.66 3.75
C PRO A 236 8.61 45.34 3.61
N LYS A 237 9.57 44.67 2.96
CA LYS A 237 10.93 45.21 2.80
C LYS A 237 10.99 46.48 1.95
N LYS A 238 10.11 46.60 0.95
CA LYS A 238 9.96 47.78 0.07
C LYS A 238 8.52 47.87 -0.47
N ASN A 239 8.09 49.07 -0.85
CA ASN A 239 6.87 49.27 -1.63
C ASN A 239 7.06 48.76 -3.06
N LEU A 240 6.07 48.08 -3.64
CA LEU A 240 6.14 47.55 -5.00
C LEU A 240 6.34 48.66 -6.05
N ALA A 241 5.74 49.83 -5.83
CA ALA A 241 5.85 50.97 -6.75
C ALA A 241 7.28 51.52 -6.86
N ASP A 242 8.05 51.43 -5.76
CA ASP A 242 9.42 51.94 -5.67
C ASP A 242 10.47 50.83 -5.77
N CYS A 243 10.04 49.60 -6.07
CA CYS A 243 10.91 48.44 -6.11
C CYS A 243 11.55 48.30 -7.49
N ASN A 244 12.85 48.59 -7.59
CA ASN A 244 13.62 48.26 -8.78
C ASN A 244 13.87 46.74 -8.83
N LEU A 245 13.35 46.08 -9.87
CA LEU A 245 13.52 44.65 -10.10
C LEU A 245 15.00 44.24 -10.12
N LYS A 246 15.87 45.09 -10.68
CA LYS A 246 17.30 44.80 -10.75
C LYS A 246 17.89 44.67 -9.36
N ASP A 247 17.58 45.59 -8.45
CA ASP A 247 18.11 45.57 -7.08
C ASP A 247 17.55 44.39 -6.27
N LEU A 248 16.34 43.93 -6.57
CA LEU A 248 15.74 42.75 -5.95
C LEU A 248 16.42 41.44 -6.39
N LEU A 249 16.83 41.36 -7.65
CA LEU A 249 17.47 40.16 -8.23
C LEU A 249 19.00 40.13 -8.03
N MET A 250 19.60 41.24 -7.59
CA MET A 250 21.04 41.31 -7.36
C MET A 250 21.41 40.51 -6.11
N LEU A 251 22.20 39.46 -6.32
CA LEU A 251 22.88 38.76 -5.23
C LEU A 251 23.85 39.71 -4.52
N THR A 252 23.87 39.64 -3.21
CA THR A 252 24.93 40.23 -2.38
C THR A 252 26.27 39.62 -2.75
N ASP A 253 27.36 40.35 -2.52
CA ASP A 253 28.70 39.84 -2.83
C ASP A 253 29.05 38.59 -2.01
N GLU A 254 28.47 38.47 -0.81
CA GLU A 254 28.58 37.28 0.01
C GLU A 254 27.85 36.07 -0.60
N GLU A 255 26.63 36.26 -1.13
CA GLU A 255 25.91 35.21 -1.86
C GLU A 255 26.65 34.78 -3.12
N LYS A 256 27.23 35.73 -3.87
CA LYS A 256 28.07 35.42 -5.04
C LYS A 256 29.29 34.59 -4.66
N ARG A 257 29.98 34.99 -3.58
CA ARG A 257 31.16 34.26 -3.05
C ARG A 257 30.78 32.85 -2.62
N CYS A 258 29.74 32.70 -1.80
CA CYS A 258 29.22 31.40 -1.38
C CYS A 258 28.85 30.52 -2.58
N THR A 259 28.11 31.07 -3.54
CA THR A 259 27.69 30.37 -4.76
C THR A 259 28.90 29.89 -5.56
N ARG A 260 29.92 30.74 -5.74
CA ARG A 260 31.17 30.38 -6.43
C ARG A 260 31.90 29.23 -5.75
N GLU A 261 32.03 29.24 -4.43
CA GLU A 261 32.67 28.14 -3.69
C GLU A 261 31.91 26.83 -3.84
N ARG A 262 30.57 26.86 -3.83
CA ARG A 262 29.75 25.66 -4.06
C ARG A 262 29.92 25.10 -5.48
N TYR A 263 29.97 25.97 -6.48
CA TYR A 263 30.22 25.55 -7.86
C TYR A 263 31.60 24.93 -8.07
N LYS A 264 32.64 25.41 -7.37
CA LYS A 264 33.98 24.78 -7.43
C LYS A 264 33.93 23.32 -6.98
N ILE A 265 33.23 23.03 -5.87
CA ILE A 265 33.05 21.66 -5.37
C ILE A 265 32.28 20.82 -6.41
N PHE A 266 31.21 21.38 -6.99
CA PHE A 266 30.39 20.67 -7.99
C PHE A 266 31.18 20.36 -9.27
N LEU A 267 31.90 21.35 -9.82
CA LEU A 267 32.76 21.16 -10.98
C LEU A 267 33.88 20.15 -10.69
N GLY A 268 34.49 20.21 -9.51
CA GLY A 268 35.51 19.24 -9.10
C GLY A 268 34.99 17.80 -9.12
N ARG A 269 33.74 17.59 -8.67
CA ARG A 269 33.10 16.26 -8.71
C ARG A 269 32.82 15.78 -10.13
N ILE A 270 32.28 16.65 -10.98
CA ILE A 270 32.06 16.32 -12.39
C ILE A 270 33.40 15.94 -13.04
N LEU A 271 34.46 16.69 -12.79
CA LEU A 271 35.77 16.37 -13.35
C LEU A 271 36.29 15.01 -12.86
N CYS A 272 36.11 14.66 -11.58
CA CYS A 272 36.52 13.35 -11.03
C CYS A 272 35.63 12.19 -11.48
N GLU A 273 34.38 12.45 -11.86
CA GLU A 273 33.46 11.43 -12.37
C GLU A 273 33.73 11.12 -13.84
N TRP A 274 34.01 12.16 -14.63
CA TRP A 274 34.18 12.03 -16.08
C TRP A 274 35.61 11.75 -16.53
N PHE A 275 36.61 12.13 -15.74
CA PHE A 275 38.03 11.94 -16.07
C PHE A 275 38.74 11.12 -14.98
N PRO A 276 39.06 9.84 -15.25
CA PRO A 276 39.78 8.97 -14.30
C PRO A 276 41.14 9.54 -13.84
N ALA A 277 41.76 10.39 -14.67
CA ALA A 277 43.00 11.07 -14.34
C ALA A 277 42.89 11.97 -13.09
N PHE A 278 41.68 12.39 -12.70
CA PHE A 278 41.41 13.22 -11.52
C PHE A 278 40.93 12.42 -10.31
N ASP A 279 40.98 11.08 -10.33
CA ASP A 279 40.54 10.25 -9.20
C ASP A 279 41.25 10.57 -7.88
N PHE A 280 42.52 11.00 -7.94
CA PHE A 280 43.27 11.41 -6.75
C PHE A 280 42.68 12.64 -6.04
N PHE A 281 41.87 13.47 -6.71
CA PHE A 281 41.16 14.59 -6.08
C PHE A 281 39.92 14.15 -5.31
N LYS A 282 39.44 12.91 -5.46
CA LYS A 282 38.27 12.40 -4.71
C LYS A 282 38.49 12.40 -3.19
N GLU A 283 39.72 12.20 -2.73
CA GLU A 283 40.05 12.25 -1.29
C GLU A 283 40.04 13.68 -0.73
N ILE A 284 40.29 14.68 -1.58
CA ILE A 284 40.40 16.09 -1.19
C ILE A 284 39.04 16.80 -1.31
N LEU A 285 38.20 16.35 -2.24
CA LEU A 285 36.89 16.94 -2.46
C LEU A 285 35.93 16.57 -1.31
N PRO A 286 35.28 17.55 -0.67
CA PRO A 286 34.30 17.26 0.36
C PRO A 286 33.14 16.45 -0.24
N SER A 287 32.74 15.39 0.46
CA SER A 287 31.65 14.49 0.05
C SER A 287 30.29 15.19 0.00
N ARG A 288 30.10 16.27 0.75
CA ARG A 288 28.90 17.14 0.71
C ARG A 288 29.29 18.61 0.73
N THR A 289 28.50 19.44 0.05
CA THR A 289 28.60 20.89 0.16
C THR A 289 28.12 21.30 1.55
N PRO A 290 28.94 22.02 2.35
CA PRO A 290 28.53 22.45 3.67
C PRO A 290 27.35 23.41 3.57
N CYS A 291 26.29 23.13 4.33
CA CYS A 291 25.15 24.01 4.44
C CYS A 291 24.73 24.13 5.92
N GLN A 292 24.11 25.25 6.26
CA GLN A 292 23.64 25.53 7.62
C GLN A 292 22.63 24.50 8.13
N TYR A 293 21.76 23.99 7.25
CA TYR A 293 20.68 23.05 7.58
C TYR A 293 20.94 21.64 7.07
N GLN A 294 22.20 21.20 7.15
CA GLN A 294 22.61 19.94 6.53
C GLN A 294 21.96 18.71 7.16
N LEU A 295 21.66 18.78 8.46
CA LEU A 295 20.94 17.71 9.18
C LEU A 295 19.49 17.63 8.68
N GLU A 296 18.80 18.76 8.60
CA GLU A 296 17.41 18.89 8.18
C GLU A 296 17.22 18.54 6.70
N MET A 297 18.18 18.91 5.85
CA MET A 297 18.15 18.55 4.42
C MET A 297 18.41 17.06 4.17
N ASN A 298 19.01 16.34 5.13
CA ASN A 298 19.25 14.90 5.01
C ASN A 298 17.97 14.06 5.16
N PHE A 299 16.91 14.63 5.72
CA PHE A 299 15.62 13.95 5.90
C PHE A 299 14.69 14.19 4.70
N LYS A 300 13.83 13.21 4.42
CA LYS A 300 12.77 13.33 3.41
C LYS A 300 11.75 14.36 3.85
N SER A 301 11.20 15.15 2.91
CA SER A 301 10.08 16.06 3.23
C SER A 301 8.85 15.25 3.67
N ALA A 302 8.16 15.75 4.69
CA ALA A 302 6.82 15.31 5.03
C ALA A 302 5.83 16.01 4.09
N VAL A 303 5.25 15.24 3.18
CA VAL A 303 4.23 15.67 2.23
C VAL A 303 3.01 14.81 2.44
N VAL A 304 1.87 15.45 2.65
CA VAL A 304 0.57 14.78 2.85
C VAL A 304 -0.36 15.21 1.73
N THR A 305 -0.74 14.27 0.88
CA THR A 305 -1.69 14.51 -0.21
C THR A 305 -3.12 14.54 0.33
N LEU A 306 -3.88 15.56 -0.06
CA LEU A 306 -5.29 15.72 0.31
C LEU A 306 -6.21 15.19 -0.80
N PRO A 307 -7.49 14.92 -0.50
CA PRO A 307 -8.47 14.52 -1.50
C PRO A 307 -8.57 15.52 -2.65
N VAL A 308 -8.69 15.00 -3.88
CA VAL A 308 -8.90 15.83 -5.08
C VAL A 308 -10.23 16.54 -4.98
N LEU A 309 -10.22 17.86 -5.21
CA LEU A 309 -11.41 18.69 -5.20
C LEU A 309 -11.92 18.85 -6.63
N LEU A 310 -13.15 18.40 -6.91
CA LEU A 310 -13.83 18.60 -8.20
C LEU A 310 -14.35 20.05 -8.32
N LYS A 311 -13.45 21.00 -8.23
CA LYS A 311 -13.68 22.44 -8.34
C LYS A 311 -12.53 23.05 -9.13
N ASP A 312 -12.84 24.12 -9.84
CA ASP A 312 -11.84 24.98 -10.48
C ASP A 312 -11.02 25.71 -9.40
N GLU A 313 -9.69 25.78 -9.58
CA GLU A 313 -8.77 26.52 -8.71
C GLU A 313 -9.22 27.97 -8.51
N LYS A 314 -9.76 28.61 -9.55
CA LYS A 314 -10.28 29.99 -9.48
C LYS A 314 -11.41 30.19 -8.48
N LYS A 315 -12.02 29.10 -8.01
CA LYS A 315 -13.08 29.12 -6.98
C LYS A 315 -12.55 28.82 -5.58
N ILE A 316 -11.28 28.40 -5.47
CA ILE A 316 -10.63 28.02 -4.21
C ILE A 316 -9.69 29.14 -3.73
N CYS A 317 -8.98 29.79 -4.66
CA CYS A 317 -8.11 30.95 -4.44
C CYS A 317 -8.88 32.26 -4.56
#